data_AF-A0A521B332-F1
#
_entry.id   AF-A0A521B332-F1
#
_cell.length_a   1.000
_cell.length_b   1.000
_cell.length_c   1.000
_cell.angle_alpha   90.00
_cell.angle_beta   90.00
_cell.angle_gamma   90.00
#
_symmetry.space_group_name_H-M   'P 1'
#
loop_
_entity.id
_entity.type
_entity.pdbx_description
1 polymer ?
#
loop_
_entity_poly.entity_id
_entity_poly.type
_entity_poly.pdbx_seq_one_letter_code
_entity_poly.pdbx_strand_id
1 'polypeptide(L)'
;MITAIRKNLTKTFYENPFLFSFIVFLLIYAGYDYSVHKSSGTHLVSLQVLALIAGVIFESKRISNKWTTSVLIGIISFVFIFLFGVFLCTIVGESDCNFSFILDRSLTFWPFIFFIFYVMYSRIFNERNITPKLTEGITLFLSIAMIYWVADNGLINFDNIISQTLMVIGILFSLFSFFHAFTRTYLSDRNKLILSIWSSIIMMFFAVDNLNSIYNQNIINSNDILQGIYIAIQYFLLGISSIYMIQNFMMLIGFLPRWKRFFNSRYFRELQELKDEHIDRYSEQQVNYLDSIFCIVLIGSVFYLNYYYEFVSRQFIIWISFVIFPVILNLFNRVTGKKRFAYLLFLVLFISCQNKEEKNIKINPENINLNEVVSDLSPEQIEKIKTIHAIFAEVDKSSLEQTITDFKRDLHPENEIEIWMQMADAYKGYLSKNKKNIDEKKEVFKLILSRSMMSSQETLENANLEYLSKKEAEEVLSFYNDTPQPLIVKQSAK
;
A
#
# COMPACT_ATOMS: atom_id res chain seq x y z
N MET A 1 31.66 -16.01 29.26
CA MET A 1 30.60 -15.47 28.39
C MET A 1 29.21 -15.69 28.98
N ILE A 2 28.79 -16.92 29.27
CA ILE A 2 27.47 -17.25 29.87
C ILE A 2 27.26 -16.58 31.24
N THR A 3 28.28 -16.51 32.09
CA THR A 3 28.20 -15.87 33.42
C THR A 3 28.08 -14.34 33.34
N ALA A 4 28.68 -13.72 32.31
CA ALA A 4 28.57 -12.29 32.03
C ALA A 4 27.19 -11.95 31.46
N ILE A 5 26.67 -12.79 30.56
CA ILE A 5 25.30 -12.70 30.03
C ILE A 5 24.28 -12.84 31.17
N ARG A 6 24.45 -13.81 32.07
CA ARG A 6 23.59 -14.02 33.24
C ARG A 6 23.60 -12.82 34.19
N LYS A 7 24.77 -12.24 34.47
CA LYS A 7 24.92 -11.08 35.37
C LYS A 7 24.34 -9.79 34.76
N ASN A 8 24.43 -9.63 33.44
CA ASN A 8 23.78 -8.52 32.73
C ASN A 8 22.26 -8.69 32.71
N LEU A 9 21.77 -9.90 32.40
CA LEU A 9 20.33 -10.23 32.44
C LEU A 9 19.74 -10.01 33.82
N THR A 10 20.40 -10.45 34.90
CA THR A 10 19.89 -10.22 36.27
C THR A 10 19.94 -8.75 36.66
N LYS A 11 20.92 -7.97 36.19
CA LYS A 11 20.93 -6.52 36.43
C LYS A 11 19.78 -5.82 35.70
N THR A 12 19.56 -6.13 34.42
CA THR A 12 18.42 -5.60 33.65
C THR A 12 17.07 -6.07 34.21
N PHE A 13 17.01 -7.27 34.80
CA PHE A 13 15.84 -7.84 35.47
C PHE A 13 15.42 -7.04 36.71
N TYR A 14 16.36 -6.63 37.56
CA TYR A 14 16.06 -5.81 38.73
C TYR A 14 15.77 -4.33 38.37
N GLU A 15 16.31 -3.84 37.26
CA GLU A 15 16.09 -2.46 36.81
C GLU A 15 14.69 -2.22 36.20
N ASN A 16 13.99 -3.26 35.71
CA ASN A 16 12.65 -3.12 35.09
C ASN A 16 11.71 -4.31 35.39
N PRO A 17 11.23 -4.47 36.64
CA PRO A 17 10.36 -5.59 37.02
C PRO A 17 9.03 -5.65 36.25
N PHE A 18 8.51 -4.50 35.84
CA PHE A 18 7.30 -4.41 35.02
C PHE A 18 7.48 -5.02 33.63
N LEU A 19 8.61 -4.75 32.97
CA LEU A 19 8.90 -5.30 31.64
C LEU A 19 8.98 -6.83 31.70
N PHE A 20 9.59 -7.38 32.76
CA PHE A 20 9.64 -8.81 32.97
C PHE A 20 8.25 -9.40 33.18
N SER A 21 7.43 -8.80 34.05
CA SER A 21 6.04 -9.21 34.28
C SER A 21 5.23 -9.24 32.97
N PHE A 22 5.42 -8.24 32.11
CA PHE A 22 4.78 -8.18 30.79
C PHE A 22 5.24 -9.29 29.84
N ILE A 23 6.54 -9.59 29.80
CA ILE A 23 7.08 -10.69 28.97
C ILE A 23 6.55 -12.04 29.46
N VAL A 24 6.53 -12.26 30.78
CA VAL A 24 5.95 -13.46 31.39
C VAL A 24 4.46 -13.58 31.05
N PHE A 25 3.71 -12.48 31.13
CA PHE A 25 2.31 -12.44 30.71
C PHE A 25 2.15 -12.83 29.23
N LEU A 26 2.97 -12.30 28.32
CA LEU A 26 2.93 -12.66 26.91
C LEU A 26 3.26 -14.15 26.65
N LEU A 27 4.19 -14.73 27.41
CA LEU A 27 4.53 -16.16 27.32
C LEU A 27 3.38 -17.05 27.83
N ILE A 28 2.75 -16.67 28.95
CA ILE A 28 1.57 -17.36 29.48
C ILE A 28 0.41 -17.27 28.48
N TYR A 29 0.18 -16.08 27.93
CA TYR A 29 -0.81 -15.85 26.90
C TYR A 29 -0.56 -16.74 25.67
N ALA A 30 0.66 -16.79 25.15
CA ALA A 30 1.00 -17.63 24.01
C ALA A 30 0.77 -19.12 24.28
N GLY A 31 1.12 -19.60 25.49
CA GLY A 31 0.84 -20.98 25.90
C GLY A 31 -0.66 -21.28 26.03
N TYR A 32 -1.44 -20.33 26.54
CA TYR A 32 -2.88 -20.44 26.67
C TYR A 32 -3.58 -20.41 25.30
N ASP A 33 -3.23 -19.45 24.45
CA ASP A 33 -3.73 -19.32 23.08
C ASP A 33 -3.44 -20.57 22.24
N TYR A 34 -2.23 -21.15 22.38
CA TYR A 34 -1.90 -22.44 21.74
C TYR A 34 -2.81 -23.58 22.24
N SER A 35 -3.10 -23.61 23.54
CA SER A 35 -4.03 -24.61 24.11
C SER A 35 -5.46 -24.43 23.59
N VAL A 36 -5.93 -23.19 23.46
CA VAL A 36 -7.25 -22.89 22.90
C VAL A 36 -7.29 -23.25 21.42
N HIS A 37 -6.29 -22.84 20.63
CA HIS A 37 -6.19 -23.17 19.21
C HIS A 37 -6.22 -24.68 18.96
N LYS A 38 -5.53 -25.47 19.79
CA LYS A 38 -5.58 -26.95 19.70
C LYS A 38 -6.97 -27.52 19.98
N SER A 39 -7.79 -26.84 20.78
CA SER A 39 -9.14 -27.27 21.18
C SER A 39 -10.22 -26.80 20.20
N SER A 40 -10.20 -25.53 19.80
CA SER A 40 -11.24 -24.88 18.99
C SER A 40 -10.86 -24.67 17.52
N GLY A 41 -9.59 -24.85 17.15
CA GLY A 41 -9.08 -24.56 15.82
C GLY A 41 -8.85 -23.07 15.54
N THR A 42 -9.13 -22.17 16.50
CA THR A 42 -9.04 -20.72 16.31
C THR A 42 -8.15 -20.07 17.37
N HIS A 43 -7.32 -19.11 16.97
CA HIS A 43 -6.60 -18.25 17.91
C HIS A 43 -7.56 -17.26 18.59
N LEU A 44 -7.29 -16.91 19.85
CA LEU A 44 -8.05 -15.92 20.62
C LEU A 44 -7.88 -14.52 20.05
N VAL A 45 -6.64 -14.18 19.66
CA VAL A 45 -6.31 -12.91 19.01
C VAL A 45 -5.65 -13.23 17.69
N SER A 46 -6.16 -12.63 16.62
CA SER A 46 -5.61 -12.86 15.29
C SER A 46 -4.21 -12.23 15.15
N LEU A 47 -3.38 -12.78 14.26
CA LEU A 47 -2.03 -12.27 14.01
C LEU A 47 -2.03 -10.78 13.63
N GLN A 48 -3.07 -10.34 12.91
CA GLN A 48 -3.25 -8.95 12.51
C GLN A 48 -3.39 -8.01 13.72
N VAL A 49 -4.20 -8.40 14.70
CA VAL A 49 -4.41 -7.60 15.92
C VAL A 49 -3.13 -7.57 16.76
N LEU A 50 -2.40 -8.68 16.86
CA LEU A 50 -1.10 -8.72 17.53
C LEU A 50 -0.08 -7.80 16.86
N ALA A 51 -0.02 -7.81 15.52
CA ALA A 51 0.87 -6.94 14.77
C ALA A 51 0.52 -5.45 14.97
N LEU A 52 -0.77 -5.10 14.98
CA LEU A 52 -1.25 -3.75 15.27
C LEU A 52 -0.81 -3.28 16.66
N ILE A 53 -1.02 -4.10 17.71
CA ILE A 53 -0.56 -3.78 19.07
C ILE A 53 0.96 -3.61 19.11
N ALA A 54 1.70 -4.48 18.42
CA ALA A 54 3.15 -4.37 18.36
C ALA A 54 3.60 -3.03 17.76
N GLY A 55 2.91 -2.54 16.73
CA GLY A 55 3.13 -1.21 16.15
C GLY A 55 2.88 -0.08 17.15
N VAL A 56 1.78 -0.17 17.90
CA VAL A 56 1.42 0.80 18.95
C VAL A 56 2.44 0.81 20.09
N ILE A 57 2.91 -0.35 20.53
CA ILE A 57 3.95 -0.46 21.57
C ILE A 57 5.28 0.09 21.07
N PHE A 58 5.67 -0.23 19.84
CA PHE A 58 6.88 0.30 19.21
C PHE A 58 6.85 1.83 19.21
N GLU A 59 5.73 2.40 18.78
CA GLU A 59 5.55 3.84 18.73
C GLU A 59 5.48 4.47 20.13
N SER A 60 4.83 3.79 21.07
CA SER A 60 4.82 4.17 22.47
C SER A 60 6.20 4.34 23.05
N LYS A 61 7.10 3.39 22.80
CA LYS A 61 8.48 3.49 23.26
C LYS A 61 9.18 4.71 22.63
N ARG A 62 8.94 4.98 21.35
CA ARG A 62 9.54 6.13 20.64
C ARG A 62 9.10 7.46 21.26
N ILE A 63 7.82 7.58 21.60
CA ILE A 63 7.21 8.82 22.12
C ILE A 63 7.51 9.04 23.60
N SER A 64 7.41 8.00 24.44
CA SER A 64 7.64 8.10 25.90
C SER A 64 9.10 7.96 26.30
N ASN A 65 9.95 7.47 25.38
CA ASN A 65 11.32 7.02 25.63
C ASN A 65 11.44 5.95 26.74
N LYS A 66 10.32 5.30 27.13
CA LYS A 66 10.25 4.35 28.24
C LYS A 66 9.28 3.21 27.94
N TRP A 67 9.77 1.97 28.01
CA TRP A 67 8.93 0.77 27.89
C TRP A 67 7.93 0.61 29.04
N THR A 68 8.25 1.14 30.23
CA THR A 68 7.42 1.01 31.43
C THR A 68 6.03 1.62 31.23
N THR A 69 5.92 2.69 30.45
CA THR A 69 4.65 3.33 30.12
C THR A 69 3.71 2.39 29.36
N SER A 70 4.20 1.75 28.30
CA SER A 70 3.39 0.84 27.48
C SER A 70 2.94 -0.36 28.32
N VAL A 71 3.84 -0.89 29.15
CA VAL A 71 3.54 -2.00 30.06
C VAL A 71 2.46 -1.63 31.07
N LEU A 72 2.58 -0.46 31.71
CA LEU A 72 1.61 -0.01 32.70
C LEU A 72 0.22 0.16 32.08
N ILE A 73 0.14 0.75 30.88
CA ILE A 73 -1.12 0.88 30.13
C ILE A 73 -1.66 -0.49 29.75
N GLY A 74 -0.80 -1.43 29.36
CA GLY A 74 -1.15 -2.83 29.12
C GLY A 74 -1.81 -3.49 30.33
N ILE A 75 -1.22 -3.34 31.51
CA ILE A 75 -1.75 -3.89 32.76
C ILE A 75 -3.09 -3.23 33.13
N ILE A 76 -3.15 -1.89 33.10
CA ILE A 76 -4.35 -1.14 33.47
C ILE A 76 -5.51 -1.46 32.52
N SER A 77 -5.26 -1.53 31.22
CA SER A 77 -6.28 -1.89 30.22
C SER A 77 -6.79 -3.31 30.40
N PHE A 78 -5.91 -4.27 30.72
CA PHE A 78 -6.32 -5.65 31.00
C PHE A 78 -7.19 -5.75 32.27
N VAL A 79 -6.73 -5.15 33.37
CA VAL A 79 -7.48 -5.12 34.63
C VAL A 79 -8.85 -4.45 34.43
N PHE A 80 -8.90 -3.35 33.69
CA PHE A 80 -10.14 -2.66 33.38
C PHE A 80 -11.12 -3.56 32.62
N ILE A 81 -10.70 -4.20 31.52
CA ILE A 81 -11.62 -5.04 30.73
C ILE A 81 -12.05 -6.29 31.50
N PHE A 82 -11.17 -6.85 32.32
CA PHE A 82 -11.49 -8.01 33.16
C PHE A 82 -12.54 -7.66 34.22
N LEU A 83 -12.35 -6.56 34.96
CA LEU A 83 -13.32 -6.09 35.95
C LEU A 83 -14.65 -5.71 35.30
N PHE A 84 -14.61 -5.09 34.12
CA PHE A 84 -15.81 -4.77 33.35
C PHE A 84 -16.57 -6.03 32.92
N GLY A 85 -15.85 -7.08 32.50
CA GLY A 85 -16.45 -8.39 32.19
C GLY A 85 -17.14 -9.03 33.39
N VAL A 86 -16.49 -9.02 34.57
CA VAL A 86 -17.08 -9.50 35.84
C VAL A 86 -18.36 -8.71 36.18
N PHE A 87 -18.31 -7.39 36.03
CA PHE A 87 -19.46 -6.51 36.28
C PHE A 87 -20.63 -6.80 35.33
N LEU A 88 -20.38 -6.93 34.03
CA LEU A 88 -21.42 -7.27 33.05
C LEU A 88 -22.05 -8.64 33.34
N CYS A 89 -21.24 -9.64 33.67
CA CYS A 89 -21.74 -10.95 34.10
C CYS A 89 -22.68 -10.87 35.31
N THR A 90 -22.39 -9.96 36.25
CA THR A 90 -23.25 -9.74 37.43
C THR A 90 -24.60 -9.12 37.06
N ILE A 91 -24.66 -8.30 36.00
CA ILE A 91 -25.90 -7.63 35.55
C ILE A 91 -26.76 -8.54 34.69
N VAL A 92 -26.15 -9.27 33.75
CA VAL A 92 -26.88 -10.04 32.73
C VAL A 92 -27.48 -11.31 33.34
N GLY A 93 -26.96 -11.80 34.47
CA GLY A 93 -27.54 -12.95 35.18
C GLY A 93 -27.46 -14.25 34.38
N GLU A 94 -26.55 -14.33 33.40
CA GLU A 94 -26.32 -15.52 32.59
C GLU A 94 -25.68 -16.65 33.42
N SER A 95 -26.19 -17.87 33.27
CA SER A 95 -25.71 -19.08 33.95
C SER A 95 -24.29 -19.51 33.55
N ASP A 96 -23.77 -18.98 32.44
CA ASP A 96 -22.54 -19.43 31.79
C ASP A 96 -21.32 -18.52 32.06
N CYS A 97 -21.44 -17.57 33.00
CA CYS A 97 -20.37 -16.66 33.42
C CYS A 97 -19.28 -17.32 34.26
N ASN A 98 -18.66 -18.37 33.74
CA ASN A 98 -17.49 -19.02 34.32
C ASN A 98 -16.23 -18.17 34.15
N PHE A 99 -15.22 -18.39 35.00
CA PHE A 99 -13.94 -17.66 34.94
C PHE A 99 -13.28 -17.75 33.55
N SER A 100 -13.28 -18.92 32.91
CA SER A 100 -12.72 -19.10 31.56
C SER A 100 -13.41 -18.20 30.54
N PHE A 101 -14.74 -18.11 30.58
CA PHE A 101 -15.51 -17.26 29.68
C PHE A 101 -15.14 -15.78 29.82
N ILE A 102 -15.04 -15.30 31.06
CA ILE A 102 -14.63 -13.91 31.35
C ILE A 102 -13.20 -13.68 30.87
N LEU A 103 -12.28 -14.62 31.13
CA LEU A 103 -10.89 -14.52 30.72
C LEU A 103 -10.73 -14.50 29.19
N ASP A 104 -11.39 -15.42 28.48
CA ASP A 104 -11.36 -15.51 27.01
C ASP A 104 -11.85 -14.21 26.35
N ARG A 105 -12.98 -13.70 26.83
CA ARG A 105 -13.52 -12.41 26.36
C ARG A 105 -12.59 -11.25 26.69
N SER A 106 -12.03 -11.22 27.90
CA SER A 106 -11.09 -10.18 28.32
C SER A 106 -9.83 -10.16 27.45
N LEU A 107 -9.25 -11.33 27.16
CA LEU A 107 -8.07 -11.45 26.29
C LEU A 107 -8.38 -11.05 24.85
N THR A 108 -9.57 -11.40 24.34
CA THR A 108 -10.01 -11.02 22.99
C THR A 108 -10.17 -9.51 22.85
N PHE A 109 -10.77 -8.84 23.86
CA PHE A 109 -11.05 -7.40 23.80
C PHE A 109 -9.91 -6.51 24.31
N TRP A 110 -8.99 -7.05 25.11
CA TRP A 110 -7.86 -6.32 25.68
C TRP A 110 -7.07 -5.50 24.66
N PRO A 111 -6.70 -6.01 23.47
CA PRO A 111 -6.05 -5.23 22.42
C PRO A 111 -6.70 -3.88 22.09
N PHE A 112 -8.02 -3.87 21.97
CA PHE A 112 -8.78 -2.68 21.60
C PHE A 112 -8.82 -1.66 22.75
N ILE A 113 -8.99 -2.15 23.97
CA ILE A 113 -8.96 -1.28 25.17
C ILE A 113 -7.55 -0.71 25.39
N PHE A 114 -6.52 -1.54 25.22
CA PHE A 114 -5.12 -1.11 25.27
C PHE A 114 -4.87 0.03 24.30
N PHE A 115 -5.32 -0.12 23.05
CA PHE A 115 -5.21 0.92 22.03
C PHE A 115 -5.87 2.24 22.46
N ILE A 116 -7.13 2.19 22.91
CA ILE A 116 -7.89 3.37 23.34
C ILE A 116 -7.19 4.08 24.51
N PHE A 117 -6.82 3.32 25.55
CA PHE A 117 -6.15 3.89 26.73
C PHE A 117 -4.80 4.48 26.37
N TYR A 118 -4.07 3.82 25.47
CA TYR A 118 -2.80 4.32 25.01
C TYR A 118 -2.94 5.63 24.22
N VAL A 119 -3.91 5.75 23.32
CA VAL A 119 -4.19 7.00 22.60
C VAL A 119 -4.57 8.12 23.58
N MET A 120 -5.46 7.84 24.54
CA MET A 120 -5.86 8.81 25.56
C MET A 120 -4.67 9.28 26.41
N TYR A 121 -3.88 8.33 26.93
CA TYR A 121 -2.69 8.63 27.72
C TYR A 121 -1.71 9.48 26.93
N SER A 122 -1.42 9.07 25.70
CA SER A 122 -0.53 9.78 24.78
C SER A 122 -1.01 11.22 24.60
N ARG A 123 -2.29 11.45 24.31
CA ARG A 123 -2.83 12.79 24.13
C ARG A 123 -2.71 13.68 25.38
N ILE A 124 -2.86 13.13 26.57
CA ILE A 124 -2.83 13.88 27.83
C ILE A 124 -1.39 14.21 28.26
N PHE A 125 -0.48 13.25 28.15
CA PHE A 125 0.86 13.35 28.75
C PHE A 125 1.98 13.61 27.75
N ASN A 126 1.77 13.31 26.47
CA ASN A 126 2.80 13.36 25.43
C ASN A 126 2.39 14.20 24.22
N GLU A 127 1.44 15.13 24.37
CA GLU A 127 0.94 15.99 23.28
C GLU A 127 2.06 16.58 22.41
N ARG A 128 3.08 17.18 23.05
CA ARG A 128 4.22 17.80 22.35
C ARG A 128 5.14 16.83 21.61
N ASN A 129 5.13 15.55 22.01
CA ASN A 129 5.95 14.51 21.38
C ASN A 129 5.17 13.78 20.27
N ILE A 130 3.83 13.86 20.30
CA ILE A 130 2.92 13.24 19.32
C ILE A 130 2.67 14.17 18.13
N THR A 131 2.79 15.49 18.31
CA THR A 131 2.81 16.45 17.20
C THR A 131 4.24 16.57 16.68
N PRO A 132 4.66 15.74 15.69
CA PRO A 132 6.01 15.85 15.18
C PRO A 132 6.17 17.23 14.56
N LYS A 133 7.29 17.90 14.86
CA LYS A 133 7.62 19.16 14.22
C LYS A 133 7.64 18.94 12.70
N LEU A 134 6.86 19.74 11.99
CA LEU A 134 6.82 19.73 10.54
C LEU A 134 7.95 20.60 10.01
N THR A 135 8.54 20.18 8.90
CA THR A 135 9.52 20.97 8.14
C THR A 135 9.07 21.01 6.69
N GLU A 136 9.62 21.93 5.91
CA GLU A 136 9.41 21.99 4.45
C GLU A 136 9.75 20.65 3.78
N GLY A 137 10.76 19.94 4.27
CA GLY A 137 11.12 18.61 3.76
C GLY A 137 10.05 17.54 4.03
N ILE A 138 9.41 17.56 5.21
CA ILE A 138 8.32 16.64 5.52
C ILE A 138 7.08 16.95 4.68
N THR A 139 6.74 18.24 4.50
CA THR A 139 5.59 18.63 3.68
C THR A 139 5.81 18.35 2.21
N LEU A 140 7.05 18.52 1.72
CA LEU A 140 7.48 18.11 0.39
C LEU A 140 7.30 16.60 0.21
N PHE A 141 7.77 15.81 1.17
CA PHE A 141 7.62 14.36 1.13
C PHE A 141 6.15 13.93 1.07
N LEU A 142 5.30 14.50 1.93
CA LEU A 142 3.85 14.24 1.91
C LEU A 142 3.23 14.62 0.56
N SER A 143 3.67 15.72 -0.03
CA SER A 143 3.19 16.20 -1.33
C SER A 143 3.62 15.28 -2.47
N ILE A 144 4.84 14.75 -2.46
CA ILE A 144 5.30 13.74 -3.42
C ILE A 144 4.47 12.46 -3.29
N ALA A 145 4.19 12.02 -2.07
CA ALA A 145 3.33 10.86 -1.83
C ALA A 145 1.90 11.10 -2.34
N MET A 146 1.36 12.31 -2.19
CA MET A 146 0.04 12.66 -2.71
C MET A 146 0.01 12.63 -4.23
N ILE A 147 1.04 13.17 -4.89
CA ILE A 147 1.18 13.10 -6.35
C ILE A 147 1.27 11.65 -6.83
N TYR A 148 2.08 10.82 -6.17
CA TYR A 148 2.16 9.38 -6.46
C TYR A 148 0.78 8.72 -6.32
N TRP A 149 0.07 8.98 -5.22
CA TRP A 149 -1.26 8.41 -5.00
C TRP A 149 -2.26 8.81 -6.08
N VAL A 150 -2.21 10.06 -6.52
CA VAL A 150 -3.08 10.58 -7.58
C VAL A 150 -2.72 9.96 -8.94
N ALA A 151 -1.42 9.80 -9.24
CA ALA A 151 -0.96 9.18 -10.48
C ALA A 151 -1.36 7.70 -10.58
N ASP A 152 -1.17 6.95 -9.49
CA ASP A 152 -1.45 5.51 -9.39
C ASP A 152 -2.95 5.19 -9.50
N ASN A 153 -3.84 6.07 -9.06
CA ASN A 153 -5.28 5.89 -9.25
C ASN A 153 -5.80 6.37 -10.62
N GLY A 154 -4.96 7.00 -11.45
CA GLY A 154 -5.36 7.59 -12.72
C GLY A 154 -6.14 8.89 -12.55
N LEU A 155 -5.49 10.02 -12.84
CA LEU A 155 -6.09 11.38 -12.77
C LEU A 155 -7.41 11.54 -13.55
N ILE A 156 -7.58 10.78 -14.63
CA ILE A 156 -8.65 10.96 -15.62
C ILE A 156 -9.75 9.90 -15.48
N ASN A 157 -9.52 8.84 -14.68
CA ASN A 157 -10.47 7.72 -14.54
C ASN A 157 -11.58 7.98 -13.50
N PHE A 158 -11.59 9.15 -12.87
CA PHE A 158 -12.64 9.51 -11.93
C PHE A 158 -13.81 10.17 -12.67
N ASP A 159 -14.93 9.47 -12.79
CA ASP A 159 -16.16 9.99 -13.40
C ASP A 159 -16.80 11.15 -12.61
N ASN A 160 -16.38 11.35 -11.35
CA ASN A 160 -16.96 12.34 -10.45
C ASN A 160 -16.18 13.67 -10.47
N ILE A 161 -16.85 14.75 -10.88
CA ILE A 161 -16.33 16.12 -10.91
C ILE A 161 -15.81 16.61 -9.55
N ILE A 162 -16.40 16.12 -8.45
CA ILE A 162 -15.98 16.48 -7.09
C ILE A 162 -14.59 15.89 -6.81
N SER A 163 -14.37 14.62 -7.16
CA SER A 163 -13.07 13.96 -6.98
C SER A 163 -11.98 14.60 -7.82
N GLN A 164 -12.29 14.93 -9.09
CA GLN A 164 -11.36 15.65 -9.96
C GLN A 164 -10.97 17.03 -9.39
N THR A 165 -11.97 17.79 -8.90
CA THR A 165 -11.73 19.10 -8.29
C THR A 165 -10.84 18.99 -7.06
N LEU A 166 -11.08 18.00 -6.19
CA LEU A 166 -10.25 17.75 -5.01
C LEU A 166 -8.81 17.37 -5.38
N MET A 167 -8.60 16.61 -6.45
CA MET A 167 -7.25 16.28 -6.94
C MET A 167 -6.51 17.51 -7.44
N VAL A 168 -7.17 18.36 -8.23
CA VAL A 168 -6.55 19.62 -8.70
C VAL A 168 -6.16 20.50 -7.52
N ILE A 169 -7.04 20.64 -6.52
CA ILE A 169 -6.73 21.37 -5.28
C ILE A 169 -5.52 20.73 -4.58
N GLY A 170 -5.48 19.40 -4.48
CA GLY A 170 -4.37 18.68 -3.85
C GLY A 170 -3.04 18.87 -4.58
N ILE A 171 -3.05 18.90 -5.91
CA ILE A 171 -1.86 19.19 -6.73
C ILE A 171 -1.41 20.64 -6.50
N LEU A 172 -2.32 21.61 -6.47
CA LEU A 172 -1.97 23.01 -6.21
C LEU A 172 -1.31 23.20 -4.84
N PHE A 173 -1.84 22.59 -3.78
CA PHE A 173 -1.20 22.62 -2.46
C PHE A 173 0.13 21.86 -2.42
N SER A 174 0.25 20.78 -3.19
CA SER A 174 1.52 20.07 -3.37
C SER A 174 2.56 20.98 -4.02
N LEU A 175 2.22 21.67 -5.11
CA LEU A 175 3.10 22.66 -5.75
C LEU A 175 3.49 23.81 -4.83
N PHE A 176 2.57 24.26 -3.97
CA PHE A 176 2.85 25.26 -2.94
C PHE A 176 3.91 24.77 -1.93
N SER A 177 3.85 23.49 -1.53
CA SER A 177 4.89 22.88 -0.70
C SER A 177 6.24 22.79 -1.41
N PHE A 178 6.26 22.42 -2.71
CA PHE A 178 7.48 22.44 -3.52
C PHE A 178 8.11 23.83 -3.56
N PHE A 179 7.32 24.88 -3.83
CA PHE A 179 7.82 26.25 -3.86
C PHE A 179 8.56 26.60 -2.56
N HIS A 180 7.96 26.32 -1.41
CA HIS A 180 8.58 26.61 -0.12
C HIS A 180 9.79 25.72 0.20
N ALA A 181 9.81 24.46 -0.25
CA ALA A 181 10.96 23.58 -0.01
C ALA A 181 12.22 23.93 -0.82
N PHE A 182 12.08 24.71 -1.89
CA PHE A 182 13.19 25.13 -2.75
C PHE A 182 13.56 26.61 -2.61
N THR A 183 12.66 27.43 -2.08
CA THR A 183 12.90 28.87 -1.92
C THR A 183 13.32 29.19 -0.49
N ARG A 184 14.31 30.09 -0.34
CA ARG A 184 14.71 30.61 0.99
C ARG A 184 13.74 31.66 1.53
N THR A 185 12.50 31.69 1.07
CA THR A 185 11.51 32.66 1.53
C THR A 185 11.17 32.37 2.99
N TYR A 186 11.25 33.39 3.84
CA TYR A 186 10.81 33.26 5.23
C TYR A 186 9.33 32.83 5.27
N LEU A 187 9.05 31.80 6.06
CA LEU A 187 7.71 31.29 6.25
C LEU A 187 6.93 32.19 7.21
N SER A 188 6.01 32.98 6.67
CA SER A 188 5.03 33.71 7.48
C SER A 188 4.11 32.74 8.22
N ASP A 189 3.50 33.19 9.33
CA ASP A 189 2.56 32.38 10.11
C ASP A 189 1.38 31.88 9.28
N ARG A 190 0.94 32.69 8.29
CA ARG A 190 -0.08 32.27 7.33
C ARG A 190 0.37 31.07 6.50
N ASN A 191 1.61 31.10 5.99
CA ASN A 191 2.13 30.00 5.19
C ASN A 191 2.39 28.75 6.03
N LYS A 192 2.89 28.91 7.26
CA LYS A 192 3.03 27.82 8.24
C LYS A 192 1.69 27.16 8.52
N LEU A 193 0.65 27.95 8.77
CA LEU A 193 -0.70 27.47 9.02
C LEU A 193 -1.24 26.67 7.81
N ILE A 194 -1.10 27.21 6.59
CA ILE A 194 -1.55 26.53 5.36
C ILE A 194 -0.84 25.18 5.19
N LEU A 195 0.50 25.15 5.30
CA LEU A 195 1.28 23.93 5.11
C LEU A 195 1.02 22.89 6.22
N SER A 196 0.78 23.35 7.45
CA SER A 196 0.44 22.50 8.59
C SER A 196 -0.94 21.85 8.41
N ILE A 197 -1.96 22.64 8.02
CA ILE A 197 -3.30 22.11 7.71
C ILE A 197 -3.23 21.13 6.53
N TRP A 198 -2.52 21.50 5.46
CA TRP A 198 -2.33 20.63 4.29
C TRP A 198 -1.70 19.28 4.66
N SER A 199 -0.66 19.29 5.50
CA SER A 199 -0.01 18.08 5.98
C SER A 199 -0.96 17.20 6.79
N SER A 200 -1.79 17.81 7.65
CA SER A 200 -2.80 17.08 8.42
C SER A 200 -3.85 16.43 7.50
N ILE A 201 -4.27 17.12 6.43
CA ILE A 201 -5.21 16.61 5.43
C ILE A 201 -4.60 15.39 4.71
N ILE A 202 -3.37 15.49 4.20
CA ILE A 202 -2.69 14.36 3.54
C ILE A 202 -2.58 13.17 4.48
N MET A 203 -2.14 13.40 5.73
CA MET A 203 -1.98 12.32 6.70
C MET A 203 -3.31 11.63 7.02
N MET A 204 -4.40 12.40 7.18
CA MET A 204 -5.73 11.85 7.40
C MET A 204 -6.23 11.08 6.17
N PHE A 205 -5.94 11.58 4.98
CA PHE A 205 -6.31 10.94 3.74
C PHE A 205 -5.63 9.57 3.57
N PHE A 206 -4.30 9.48 3.74
CA PHE A 206 -3.58 8.20 3.68
C PHE A 206 -3.95 7.25 4.82
N ALA A 207 -4.38 7.77 5.96
CA ALA A 207 -4.93 6.96 7.04
C ALA A 207 -6.19 6.22 6.59
N VAL A 208 -7.14 6.96 6.02
CA VAL A 208 -8.41 6.42 5.55
C VAL A 208 -8.19 5.47 4.37
N ASP A 209 -7.33 5.84 3.41
CA ASP A 209 -7.00 5.00 2.26
C ASP A 209 -6.38 3.66 2.70
N ASN A 210 -5.47 3.68 3.68
CA ASN A 210 -4.86 2.46 4.23
C ASN A 210 -5.88 1.60 5.00
N LEU A 211 -6.74 2.21 5.80
CA LEU A 211 -7.83 1.49 6.48
C LEU A 211 -8.79 0.83 5.49
N ASN A 212 -9.16 1.55 4.42
CA ASN A 212 -10.02 1.02 3.37
C ASN A 212 -9.34 -0.13 2.62
N SER A 213 -8.06 -0.01 2.30
CA SER A 213 -7.29 -1.09 1.66
C SER A 213 -7.24 -2.34 2.54
N ILE A 214 -7.00 -2.20 3.84
CA ILE A 214 -6.94 -3.32 4.77
C ILE A 214 -8.32 -3.99 4.93
N TYR A 215 -9.39 -3.19 4.94
CA TYR A 215 -10.76 -3.72 5.01
C TYR A 215 -11.17 -4.48 3.76
N ASN A 216 -10.81 -3.98 2.57
CA ASN A 216 -11.17 -4.59 1.28
C ASN A 216 -10.31 -5.79 0.90
N GLN A 217 -9.14 -5.97 1.52
CA GLN A 217 -8.41 -7.22 1.42
C GLN A 217 -9.21 -8.29 2.15
N ASN A 218 -9.95 -9.09 1.38
CA ASN A 218 -10.62 -10.29 1.88
C ASN A 218 -9.64 -11.06 2.76
N ILE A 219 -10.08 -11.40 3.98
CA ILE A 219 -9.35 -12.20 4.96
C ILE A 219 -9.24 -13.63 4.40
N ILE A 220 -8.46 -13.78 3.34
CA ILE A 220 -8.15 -15.07 2.75
C ILE A 220 -7.07 -15.63 3.66
N ASN A 221 -7.44 -16.62 4.46
CA ASN A 221 -6.51 -17.53 5.11
C ASN A 221 -5.75 -18.29 3.99
N SER A 222 -4.76 -17.64 3.38
CA SER A 222 -3.80 -18.34 2.57
C SER A 222 -2.78 -18.98 3.51
N ASN A 223 -2.43 -20.23 3.23
CA ASN A 223 -1.35 -20.92 3.94
C ASN A 223 0.04 -20.37 3.55
N ASP A 224 0.10 -19.27 2.80
CA ASP A 224 1.34 -18.64 2.36
C ASP A 224 1.90 -17.72 3.45
N ILE A 225 3.02 -18.16 4.02
CA ILE A 225 3.76 -17.43 5.05
C ILE A 225 4.14 -16.03 4.58
N LEU A 226 4.48 -15.84 3.30
CA LEU A 226 4.87 -14.53 2.77
C LEU A 226 3.70 -13.55 2.79
N GLN A 227 2.51 -14.00 2.41
CA GLN A 227 1.30 -13.19 2.48
C GLN A 227 0.92 -12.88 3.93
N GLY A 228 1.06 -13.86 4.83
CA GLY A 228 0.84 -13.65 6.27
C GLY A 228 1.78 -12.60 6.86
N ILE A 229 3.08 -12.62 6.49
CA ILE A 229 4.07 -11.62 6.89
C ILE A 229 3.71 -10.25 6.31
N TYR A 230 3.33 -10.18 5.03
CA TYR A 230 2.93 -8.93 4.38
C TYR A 230 1.76 -8.26 5.10
N ILE A 231 0.70 -9.02 5.38
CA ILE A 231 -0.48 -8.55 6.14
C ILE A 231 -0.05 -8.13 7.55
N ALA A 232 0.75 -8.92 8.25
CA ALA A 232 1.24 -8.56 9.57
C ALA A 232 2.01 -7.22 9.56
N ILE A 233 2.87 -7.00 8.57
CA ILE A 233 3.60 -5.72 8.43
C ILE A 233 2.62 -4.56 8.16
N GLN A 234 1.59 -4.75 7.33
CA GLN A 234 0.58 -3.71 7.09
C GLN A 234 -0.14 -3.30 8.38
N TYR A 235 -0.59 -4.27 9.18
CA TYR A 235 -1.23 -3.99 10.47
C TYR A 235 -0.26 -3.38 11.48
N PHE A 236 1.01 -3.80 11.49
CA PHE A 236 2.05 -3.16 12.30
C PHE A 236 2.25 -1.69 11.93
N LEU A 237 2.33 -1.37 10.64
CA LEU A 237 2.42 0.01 10.14
C LEU A 237 1.17 0.82 10.51
N LEU A 238 -0.03 0.21 10.42
CA LEU A 238 -1.27 0.83 10.90
C LEU A 238 -1.21 1.15 12.40
N GLY A 239 -0.63 0.26 13.20
CA GLY A 239 -0.38 0.49 14.62
C GLY A 239 0.52 1.71 14.86
N ILE A 240 1.63 1.82 14.12
CA ILE A 240 2.54 2.99 14.20
C ILE A 240 1.81 4.27 13.80
N SER A 241 1.06 4.24 12.70
CA SER A 241 0.42 5.44 12.14
C SER A 241 -0.73 5.94 12.99
N SER A 242 -1.44 5.05 13.66
CA SER A 242 -2.70 5.30 14.37
C SER A 242 -2.72 6.54 15.27
N ILE A 243 -1.67 6.77 16.06
CA ILE A 243 -1.57 7.94 16.95
C ILE A 243 -1.49 9.22 16.14
N TYR A 244 -0.70 9.21 15.08
CA TYR A 244 -0.56 10.34 14.17
C TYR A 244 -1.86 10.60 13.42
N MET A 245 -2.57 9.55 13.03
CA MET A 245 -3.89 9.68 12.40
C MET A 245 -4.86 10.39 13.34
N ILE A 246 -4.94 9.93 14.59
CA ILE A 246 -5.85 10.51 15.60
C ILE A 246 -5.45 11.95 15.92
N GLN A 247 -4.16 12.24 16.07
CA GLN A 247 -3.71 13.61 16.32
C GLN A 247 -4.03 14.54 15.15
N ASN A 248 -3.71 14.14 13.91
CA ASN A 248 -4.01 14.96 12.73
C ASN A 248 -5.53 15.15 12.54
N PHE A 249 -6.32 14.10 12.79
CA PHE A 249 -7.78 14.19 12.80
C PHE A 249 -8.30 15.19 13.83
N MET A 250 -7.80 15.14 15.07
CA MET A 250 -8.22 16.05 16.13
C MET A 250 -7.88 17.52 15.84
N MET A 251 -6.72 17.78 15.22
CA MET A 251 -6.37 19.15 14.82
C MET A 251 -7.27 19.66 13.67
N LEU A 252 -7.70 18.79 12.76
CA LEU A 252 -8.63 19.16 11.68
C LEU A 252 -10.06 19.39 12.20
N ILE A 253 -10.57 18.48 13.03
CA ILE A 253 -11.94 18.58 13.55
C ILE A 253 -12.09 19.72 14.56
N GLY A 254 -10.99 20.17 15.17
CA GLY A 254 -10.96 21.32 16.07
C GLY A 254 -11.44 22.63 15.42
N PHE A 255 -11.37 22.74 14.09
CA PHE A 255 -11.93 23.88 13.35
C PHE A 255 -13.46 23.87 13.26
N LEU A 256 -14.11 22.73 13.55
CA LEU A 256 -15.57 22.62 13.53
C LEU A 256 -16.16 23.05 14.88
N PRO A 257 -17.22 23.89 14.89
CA PRO A 257 -17.88 24.29 16.12
C PRO A 257 -18.54 23.09 16.81
N ARG A 258 -18.33 22.96 18.12
CA ARG A 258 -18.98 21.91 18.92
C ARG A 258 -20.48 22.17 19.05
N TRP A 259 -21.27 21.10 19.10
CA TRP A 259 -22.71 21.16 19.31
C TRP A 259 -23.06 21.99 20.56
N LYS A 260 -23.99 22.96 20.43
CA LYS A 260 -24.37 23.98 21.44
C LYS A 260 -23.31 25.06 21.79
N ARG A 261 -22.19 25.15 21.08
CA ARG A 261 -21.16 26.21 21.28
C ARG A 261 -20.85 27.00 19.99
N PHE A 262 -21.84 27.12 19.11
CA PHE A 262 -21.67 27.82 17.83
C PHE A 262 -21.28 29.29 18.03
N PHE A 263 -20.09 29.65 17.55
CA PHE A 263 -19.63 31.03 17.36
C PHE A 263 -19.70 31.94 18.60
N ASN A 264 -19.44 31.39 19.80
CA ASN A 264 -19.27 32.20 21.02
C ASN A 264 -17.80 32.63 21.22
N SER A 265 -17.55 33.52 22.18
CA SER A 265 -16.18 34.01 22.46
C SER A 265 -15.21 32.90 22.85
N ARG A 266 -15.69 31.84 23.51
CA ARG A 266 -14.89 30.67 23.85
C ARG A 266 -14.45 29.90 22.59
N TYR A 267 -15.34 29.73 21.61
CA TYR A 267 -15.01 29.12 20.32
C TYR A 267 -13.90 29.88 19.60
N PHE A 268 -13.99 31.22 19.52
CA PHE A 268 -12.94 32.01 18.86
C PHE A 268 -11.59 31.95 19.57
N ARG A 269 -11.59 31.82 20.91
CA ARG A 269 -10.37 31.59 21.68
C ARG A 269 -9.77 30.21 21.41
N GLU A 270 -10.59 29.15 21.49
CA GLU A 270 -10.16 27.77 21.16
C GLU A 270 -9.65 27.69 19.71
N LEU A 271 -10.27 28.41 18.77
CA LEU A 271 -9.83 28.50 17.37
C LEU A 271 -8.49 29.21 17.22
N GLN A 272 -8.23 30.25 18.01
CA GLN A 272 -6.94 30.93 18.01
C GLN A 272 -5.84 30.03 18.59
N GLU A 273 -6.11 29.37 19.72
CA GLU A 273 -5.21 28.37 20.31
C GLU A 273 -4.86 27.26 19.29
N LEU A 274 -5.85 26.75 18.56
CA LEU A 274 -5.64 25.74 17.51
C LEU A 274 -4.80 26.26 16.33
N LYS A 275 -4.99 27.52 15.92
CA LYS A 275 -4.16 28.15 14.89
C LYS A 275 -2.71 28.25 15.35
N ASP A 276 -2.50 28.68 16.58
CA ASP A 276 -1.18 28.83 17.18
C ASP A 276 -0.50 27.46 17.29
N GLU A 277 -1.23 26.40 17.71
CA GLU A 277 -0.73 25.02 17.68
C GLU A 277 -0.27 24.57 16.29
N HIS A 278 -1.04 24.90 15.25
CA HIS A 278 -0.67 24.58 13.86
C HIS A 278 0.58 25.34 13.39
N ILE A 279 0.72 26.61 13.80
CA ILE A 279 1.88 27.46 13.47
C ILE A 279 3.12 26.97 14.21
N ASP A 280 3.03 26.73 15.52
CA ASP A 280 4.12 26.32 16.40
C ASP A 280 4.68 24.93 16.06
N ARG A 281 3.84 24.05 15.50
CA ARG A 281 4.27 22.75 14.99
C ARG A 281 5.24 22.88 13.81
N TYR A 282 5.17 23.97 13.04
CA TYR A 282 6.02 24.15 11.87
C TYR A 282 7.37 24.76 12.26
N SER A 283 8.46 24.10 11.89
CA SER A 283 9.82 24.51 12.21
C SER A 283 10.15 25.89 11.61
N GLU A 284 10.80 26.73 12.41
CA GLU A 284 11.36 28.00 11.93
C GLU A 284 12.67 27.81 11.17
N GLN A 285 13.32 26.66 11.33
CA GLN A 285 14.52 26.31 10.58
C GLN A 285 14.14 25.83 9.18
N GLN A 286 14.61 26.56 8.18
CA GLN A 286 14.50 26.18 6.77
C GLN A 286 15.33 24.93 6.46
N VAL A 287 14.80 24.11 5.58
CA VAL A 287 15.51 22.92 5.11
C VAL A 287 16.51 23.34 4.03
N ASN A 288 17.68 22.69 4.00
CA ASN A 288 18.63 22.94 2.92
C ASN A 288 18.04 22.42 1.60
N TYR A 289 18.09 23.22 0.53
CA TYR A 289 17.61 22.81 -0.78
C TYR A 289 18.25 21.50 -1.27
N LEU A 290 19.49 21.19 -0.85
CA LEU A 290 20.13 19.90 -1.15
C LEU A 290 19.40 18.71 -0.50
N ASP A 291 18.88 18.89 0.72
CA ASP A 291 18.09 17.86 1.40
C ASP A 291 16.73 17.70 0.71
N SER A 292 16.15 18.79 0.18
CA SER A 292 14.93 18.75 -0.64
C SER A 292 15.15 18.00 -1.96
N ILE A 293 16.27 18.23 -2.65
CA ILE A 293 16.66 17.47 -3.86
C ILE A 293 16.83 16.00 -3.53
N PHE A 294 17.53 15.68 -2.44
CA PHE A 294 17.72 14.30 -1.99
C PHE A 294 16.38 13.62 -1.70
N CYS A 295 15.46 14.31 -1.02
CA CYS A 295 14.11 13.82 -0.76
C CYS A 295 13.38 13.45 -2.06
N ILE A 296 13.38 14.36 -3.05
CA ILE A 296 12.74 14.13 -4.35
C ILE A 296 13.37 12.96 -5.08
N VAL A 297 14.69 12.89 -5.16
CA VAL A 297 15.35 11.80 -5.89
C VAL A 297 15.09 10.48 -5.19
N LEU A 298 15.26 10.39 -3.87
CA LEU A 298 15.08 9.14 -3.14
C LEU A 298 13.62 8.67 -3.18
N ILE A 299 12.70 9.50 -2.72
CA ILE A 299 11.28 9.14 -2.62
C ILE A 299 10.65 9.04 -4.00
N GLY A 300 10.96 9.97 -4.90
CA GLY A 300 10.48 9.93 -6.27
C GLY A 300 10.93 8.67 -6.99
N SER A 301 12.18 8.22 -6.80
CA SER A 301 12.63 6.94 -7.36
C SER A 301 11.90 5.75 -6.74
N VAL A 302 11.71 5.71 -5.41
CA VAL A 302 10.96 4.64 -4.74
C VAL A 302 9.54 4.52 -5.28
N PHE A 303 8.83 5.65 -5.42
CA PHE A 303 7.46 5.66 -5.92
C PHE A 303 7.38 5.42 -7.42
N TYR A 304 8.30 5.95 -8.22
CA TYR A 304 8.38 5.68 -9.65
C TYR A 304 8.60 4.19 -9.94
N LEU A 305 9.53 3.56 -9.22
CA LEU A 305 9.77 2.13 -9.33
C LEU A 305 8.54 1.33 -8.90
N ASN A 306 7.86 1.72 -7.81
CA ASN A 306 6.64 1.03 -7.41
C ASN A 306 5.48 1.20 -8.39
N TYR A 307 5.35 2.38 -9.01
CA TYR A 307 4.35 2.66 -10.03
C TYR A 307 4.55 1.78 -11.27
N TYR A 308 5.80 1.60 -11.70
CA TYR A 308 6.10 0.84 -12.92
C TYR A 308 6.10 -0.68 -12.71
N TYR A 309 6.61 -1.15 -11.58
CA TYR A 309 6.80 -2.59 -11.31
C TYR A 309 5.76 -3.20 -10.37
N GLU A 310 4.88 -2.38 -9.78
CA GLU A 310 3.81 -2.82 -8.86
C GLU A 310 4.28 -3.78 -7.74
N PHE A 311 5.50 -3.57 -7.20
CA PHE A 311 6.12 -4.48 -6.24
C PHE A 311 5.25 -4.77 -5.01
N VAL A 312 4.59 -3.74 -4.50
CA VAL A 312 3.74 -3.78 -3.31
C VAL A 312 2.58 -2.81 -3.50
N SER A 313 1.53 -2.94 -2.69
CA SER A 313 0.42 -2.01 -2.78
C SER A 313 0.87 -0.57 -2.51
N ARG A 314 0.22 0.39 -3.17
CA ARG A 314 0.46 1.82 -2.99
C ARG A 314 0.43 2.25 -1.52
N GLN A 315 -0.55 1.77 -0.75
CA GLN A 315 -0.68 2.10 0.67
C GLN A 315 0.54 1.61 1.46
N PHE A 316 1.01 0.39 1.14
CA PHE A 316 2.18 -0.18 1.78
C PHE A 316 3.43 0.66 1.48
N ILE A 317 3.71 1.00 0.21
CA ILE A 317 4.92 1.74 -0.14
C ILE A 317 4.93 3.15 0.44
N ILE A 318 3.78 3.82 0.53
CA ILE A 318 3.64 5.15 1.14
C ILE A 318 3.97 5.06 2.64
N TRP A 319 3.32 4.16 3.37
CA TRP A 319 3.51 4.03 4.81
C TRP A 319 4.89 3.55 5.21
N ILE A 320 5.44 2.56 4.50
CA ILE A 320 6.79 2.09 4.78
C ILE A 320 7.82 3.20 4.49
N SER A 321 7.58 4.04 3.48
CA SER A 321 8.43 5.21 3.22
C SER A 321 8.39 6.22 4.37
N PHE A 322 7.22 6.46 4.99
CA PHE A 322 7.14 7.34 6.18
C PHE A 322 7.97 6.83 7.35
N VAL A 323 8.02 5.51 7.55
CA VAL A 323 8.77 4.89 8.65
C VAL A 323 10.27 4.83 8.35
N ILE A 324 10.64 4.47 7.13
CA ILE A 324 12.03 4.21 6.75
C ILE A 324 12.79 5.51 6.44
N PHE A 325 12.16 6.51 5.85
CA PHE A 325 12.84 7.73 5.41
C PHE A 325 13.65 8.44 6.51
N PRO A 326 13.11 8.67 7.74
CA PRO A 326 13.88 9.27 8.83
C PRO A 326 15.09 8.42 9.25
N VAL A 327 14.96 7.08 9.18
CA VAL A 327 16.06 6.16 9.51
C VAL A 327 17.16 6.26 8.46
N ILE A 328 16.81 6.26 7.18
CA ILE A 328 17.75 6.47 6.07
C ILE A 328 18.46 7.81 6.22
N LEU A 329 17.72 8.89 6.49
CA LEU A 329 18.31 10.22 6.63
C LEU A 329 19.30 10.29 7.81
N ASN A 330 18.99 9.66 8.94
CA ASN A 330 19.88 9.62 10.10
C ASN A 330 21.14 8.77 9.83
N LEU A 331 20.99 7.60 9.20
CA LEU A 331 22.11 6.76 8.78
C LEU A 331 23.01 7.50 7.80
N PHE A 332 22.41 8.16 6.81
CA PHE A 332 23.10 8.98 5.83
C PHE A 332 23.90 10.11 6.49
N ASN A 333 23.27 10.87 7.40
CA ASN A 333 23.95 11.94 8.13
C ASN A 333 25.14 11.44 8.97
N ARG A 334 25.07 10.22 9.51
CA ARG A 334 26.17 9.58 10.24
C ARG A 334 27.30 9.10 9.33
N VAL A 335 26.98 8.50 8.18
CA VAL A 335 27.98 7.90 7.27
C VAL A 335 28.74 8.97 6.48
N THR A 336 28.05 9.97 5.95
CA THR A 336 28.68 10.87 4.95
C THR A 336 29.45 12.03 5.56
N GLY A 337 29.20 12.38 6.83
CA GLY A 337 29.55 13.72 7.34
C GLY A 337 28.94 14.82 6.46
N LYS A 338 28.92 16.08 6.91
CA LYS A 338 28.22 17.18 6.21
C LYS A 338 28.68 17.50 4.77
N LYS A 339 29.59 16.75 4.12
CA LYS A 339 30.36 17.25 2.94
C LYS A 339 30.37 16.44 1.64
N ARG A 340 29.73 15.26 1.51
CA ARG A 340 29.82 14.49 0.24
C ARG A 340 28.50 13.89 -0.24
N PHE A 341 27.54 14.78 -0.52
CA PHE A 341 26.18 14.46 -0.98
C PHE A 341 26.10 13.90 -2.42
N ALA A 342 27.01 14.27 -3.33
CA ALA A 342 26.86 13.99 -4.77
C ALA A 342 27.21 12.55 -5.19
N TYR A 343 28.19 11.90 -4.54
CA TYR A 343 28.73 10.61 -5.00
C TYR A 343 27.80 9.42 -4.71
N LEU A 344 26.95 9.52 -3.70
CA LEU A 344 26.07 8.43 -3.26
C LEU A 344 24.71 8.47 -3.98
N LEU A 345 24.24 9.66 -4.38
CA LEU A 345 23.10 9.84 -5.27
C LEU A 345 23.35 9.13 -6.62
N PHE A 346 24.57 9.27 -7.15
CA PHE A 346 25.00 8.58 -8.37
C PHE A 346 25.02 7.06 -8.19
N LEU A 347 25.37 6.54 -7.01
CA LEU A 347 25.39 5.11 -6.73
C LEU A 347 23.97 4.50 -6.71
N VAL A 348 22.99 5.19 -6.12
CA VAL A 348 21.58 4.74 -6.08
C VAL A 348 20.97 4.78 -7.48
N LEU A 349 21.25 5.83 -8.27
CA LEU A 349 20.81 5.92 -9.66
C LEU A 349 21.46 4.84 -10.54
N PHE A 350 22.72 4.46 -10.28
CA PHE A 350 23.39 3.36 -10.99
C PHE A 350 22.82 1.99 -10.64
N ILE A 351 22.45 1.74 -9.38
CA ILE A 351 21.84 0.47 -8.96
C ILE A 351 20.42 0.35 -9.54
N SER A 352 19.68 1.46 -9.66
CA SER A 352 18.34 1.47 -10.27
C SER A 352 18.34 1.28 -11.79
N CYS A 353 19.50 1.38 -12.45
CA CYS A 353 19.66 1.23 -13.90
C CYS A 353 20.13 -0.18 -14.32
N GLN A 354 20.15 -1.14 -13.40
CA GLN A 354 20.22 -2.54 -13.79
C GLN A 354 18.81 -3.00 -14.19
N ASN A 355 18.48 -2.84 -15.47
CA ASN A 355 17.33 -3.50 -16.09
C ASN A 355 17.38 -4.97 -15.73
N LYS A 356 16.46 -5.39 -14.87
CA LYS A 356 16.20 -6.80 -14.65
C LYS A 356 15.28 -7.21 -15.78
N GLU A 357 15.82 -7.89 -16.78
CA GLU A 357 15.00 -8.51 -17.82
C GLU A 357 13.93 -9.36 -17.13
N GLU A 358 12.67 -8.99 -17.31
CA GLU A 358 11.55 -9.84 -16.93
C GLU A 358 11.69 -11.15 -17.70
N LYS A 359 11.87 -12.24 -16.96
CA LYS A 359 12.03 -13.55 -17.54
C LYS A 359 10.67 -14.02 -18.02
N ASN A 360 10.35 -13.79 -19.29
CA ASN A 360 9.22 -14.44 -19.94
C ASN A 360 9.43 -15.96 -19.86
N ILE A 361 8.49 -16.66 -19.22
CA ILE A 361 8.54 -18.12 -19.07
C ILE A 361 7.66 -18.74 -20.14
N LYS A 362 8.21 -19.65 -20.95
CA LYS A 362 7.43 -20.43 -21.91
C LYS A 362 6.58 -21.46 -21.17
N ILE A 363 5.26 -21.37 -21.33
CA ILE A 363 4.28 -22.29 -20.73
C ILE A 363 3.60 -23.07 -21.87
N ASN A 364 3.42 -24.38 -21.72
CA ASN A 364 2.61 -25.16 -22.66
C ASN A 364 1.13 -24.79 -22.46
N PRO A 365 0.39 -24.33 -23.49
CA PRO A 365 -1.02 -23.96 -23.38
C PRO A 365 -1.92 -25.04 -22.78
N GLU A 366 -1.60 -26.33 -22.99
CA GLU A 366 -2.37 -27.45 -22.42
C GLU A 366 -2.33 -27.50 -20.88
N ASN A 367 -1.36 -26.84 -20.26
CA ASN A 367 -1.22 -26.75 -18.80
C ASN A 367 -1.97 -25.56 -18.19
N ILE A 368 -2.66 -24.75 -19.01
CA ILE A 368 -3.39 -23.57 -18.57
C ILE A 368 -4.85 -23.97 -18.34
N ASN A 369 -5.32 -23.84 -17.11
CA ASN A 369 -6.74 -23.99 -16.81
C ASN A 369 -7.49 -22.72 -17.21
N LEU A 370 -8.60 -22.87 -17.92
CA LEU A 370 -9.46 -21.74 -18.29
C LEU A 370 -10.11 -21.15 -17.03
N ASN A 371 -10.16 -19.82 -16.97
CA ASN A 371 -10.85 -19.11 -15.90
C ASN A 371 -12.38 -19.30 -15.99
N GLU A 372 -13.06 -19.06 -14.86
CA GLU A 372 -14.50 -18.86 -14.86
C GLU A 372 -14.88 -17.57 -15.60
N VAL A 373 -16.14 -17.44 -15.99
CA VAL A 373 -16.65 -16.19 -16.58
C VAL A 373 -16.68 -15.12 -15.50
N VAL A 374 -15.87 -14.07 -15.67
CA VAL A 374 -15.67 -13.00 -14.67
C VAL A 374 -16.21 -11.64 -15.10
N SER A 375 -16.60 -11.48 -16.37
CA SER A 375 -17.04 -10.21 -16.92
C SER A 375 -18.27 -10.35 -17.83
N ASP A 376 -19.08 -9.30 -17.86
CA ASP A 376 -20.12 -9.10 -18.88
C ASP A 376 -19.63 -8.09 -19.92
N LEU A 377 -19.97 -8.35 -21.18
CA LEU A 377 -19.53 -7.56 -22.32
C LEU A 377 -20.60 -6.55 -22.72
N SER A 378 -20.16 -5.32 -23.02
CA SER A 378 -21.03 -4.29 -23.57
C SER A 378 -21.50 -4.65 -25.00
N PRO A 379 -22.62 -4.09 -25.49
CA PRO A 379 -23.04 -4.29 -26.86
C PRO A 379 -21.97 -3.89 -27.90
N GLU A 380 -21.19 -2.85 -27.62
CA GLU A 380 -20.10 -2.41 -28.49
C GLU A 380 -18.97 -3.44 -28.53
N GLN A 381 -18.58 -3.99 -27.38
CA GLN A 381 -17.57 -5.05 -27.29
C GLN A 381 -18.00 -6.31 -28.05
N ILE A 382 -19.29 -6.68 -27.95
CA ILE A 382 -19.84 -7.81 -28.71
C ILE A 382 -19.72 -7.59 -30.22
N GLU A 383 -19.97 -6.38 -30.71
CA GLU A 383 -19.79 -6.07 -32.15
C GLU A 383 -18.32 -6.11 -32.59
N LYS A 384 -17.39 -5.64 -31.76
CA LYS A 384 -15.94 -5.80 -32.00
C LYS A 384 -15.56 -7.28 -32.05
N ILE A 385 -16.04 -8.10 -31.11
CA ILE A 385 -15.77 -9.55 -31.06
C ILE A 385 -16.35 -10.27 -32.29
N LYS A 386 -17.56 -9.93 -32.72
CA LYS A 386 -18.14 -10.45 -33.98
C LYS A 386 -17.27 -10.12 -35.18
N THR A 387 -16.70 -8.91 -35.20
CA THR A 387 -15.78 -8.48 -36.25
C THR A 387 -14.51 -9.32 -36.22
N ILE A 388 -13.87 -9.49 -35.05
CA ILE A 388 -12.68 -10.35 -34.88
C ILE A 388 -12.97 -11.78 -35.36
N HIS A 389 -14.08 -12.37 -34.89
CA HIS A 389 -14.48 -13.74 -35.24
C HIS A 389 -14.66 -13.90 -36.75
N ALA A 390 -15.39 -12.99 -37.41
CA ALA A 390 -15.61 -13.04 -38.85
C ALA A 390 -14.31 -12.97 -39.67
N ILE A 391 -13.30 -12.26 -39.17
CA ILE A 391 -12.00 -12.10 -39.85
C ILE A 391 -11.18 -13.39 -39.77
N PHE A 392 -11.22 -14.05 -38.61
CA PHE A 392 -10.44 -15.26 -38.37
C PHE A 392 -11.20 -16.56 -38.64
N ALA A 393 -12.49 -16.52 -38.98
CA ALA A 393 -13.36 -17.70 -39.17
C ALA A 393 -12.83 -18.74 -40.18
N GLU A 394 -11.97 -18.33 -41.14
CA GLU A 394 -11.34 -19.27 -42.06
C GLU A 394 -10.23 -20.11 -41.39
N VAL A 395 -9.51 -19.53 -40.44
CA VAL A 395 -8.29 -20.11 -39.83
C VAL A 395 -8.50 -20.58 -38.39
N ASP A 396 -9.46 -19.99 -37.68
CA ASP A 396 -9.92 -20.41 -36.36
C ASP A 396 -11.33 -21.00 -36.48
N LYS A 397 -11.50 -22.22 -35.97
CA LYS A 397 -12.74 -23.00 -36.04
C LYS A 397 -13.66 -22.79 -34.83
N SER A 398 -13.29 -21.91 -33.91
CA SER A 398 -14.12 -21.55 -32.77
C SER A 398 -15.49 -21.00 -33.23
N SER A 399 -16.57 -21.37 -32.53
CA SER A 399 -17.89 -20.76 -32.74
C SER A 399 -17.91 -19.33 -32.19
N LEU A 400 -18.81 -18.48 -32.68
CA LEU A 400 -18.98 -17.13 -32.16
C LEU A 400 -19.33 -17.14 -30.67
N GLU A 401 -20.18 -18.06 -30.24
CA GLU A 401 -20.57 -18.22 -28.83
C GLU A 401 -19.38 -18.57 -27.94
N GLN A 402 -18.52 -19.47 -28.41
CA GLN A 402 -17.27 -19.84 -27.72
C GLN A 402 -16.32 -18.64 -27.63
N THR A 403 -16.15 -17.91 -28.73
CA THR A 403 -15.29 -16.71 -28.78
C THR A 403 -15.76 -15.66 -27.78
N ILE A 404 -17.06 -15.36 -27.76
CA ILE A 404 -17.67 -14.43 -26.79
C ILE A 404 -17.44 -14.92 -25.36
N THR A 405 -17.59 -16.23 -25.12
CA THR A 405 -17.38 -16.83 -23.79
C THR A 405 -15.93 -16.72 -23.35
N ASP A 406 -14.98 -16.88 -24.25
CA ASP A 406 -13.55 -16.78 -23.93
C ASP A 406 -13.17 -15.34 -23.56
N PHE A 407 -13.65 -14.33 -24.29
CA PHE A 407 -13.47 -12.93 -23.90
C PHE A 407 -14.10 -12.58 -22.54
N LYS A 408 -15.20 -13.22 -22.16
CA LYS A 408 -15.83 -13.04 -20.84
C LYS A 408 -15.00 -13.62 -19.68
N ARG A 409 -14.04 -14.50 -19.96
CA ARG A 409 -13.14 -15.09 -18.96
C ARG A 409 -11.90 -14.23 -18.72
N ASP A 410 -11.64 -13.26 -19.57
CA ASP A 410 -10.52 -12.34 -19.42
C ASP A 410 -10.78 -11.33 -18.29
N LEU A 411 -9.73 -11.02 -17.53
CA LEU A 411 -9.80 -10.04 -16.43
C LEU A 411 -10.06 -8.62 -16.96
N HIS A 412 -9.53 -8.32 -18.15
CA HIS A 412 -9.68 -7.03 -18.83
C HIS A 412 -10.08 -7.23 -20.30
N PRO A 413 -11.36 -7.57 -20.58
CA PRO A 413 -11.80 -7.91 -21.94
C PRO A 413 -11.55 -6.81 -22.96
N GLU A 414 -11.60 -5.52 -22.58
CA GLU A 414 -11.33 -4.42 -23.53
C GLU A 414 -9.90 -4.45 -24.06
N ASN A 415 -8.91 -4.74 -23.20
CA ASN A 415 -7.51 -4.81 -23.60
C ASN A 415 -7.29 -5.97 -24.58
N GLU A 416 -7.87 -7.12 -24.27
CA GLU A 416 -7.80 -8.29 -25.16
C GLU A 416 -8.48 -8.00 -26.50
N ILE A 417 -9.68 -7.40 -26.49
CA ILE A 417 -10.36 -6.99 -27.72
C ILE A 417 -9.47 -6.06 -28.56
N GLU A 418 -8.76 -5.12 -27.94
CA GLU A 418 -7.84 -4.23 -28.64
C GLU A 418 -6.68 -4.99 -29.30
N ILE A 419 -6.02 -5.90 -28.57
CA ILE A 419 -4.93 -6.75 -29.11
C ILE A 419 -5.44 -7.57 -30.31
N TRP A 420 -6.61 -8.22 -30.16
CA TRP A 420 -7.19 -9.03 -31.22
C TRP A 420 -7.63 -8.22 -32.43
N MET A 421 -8.10 -6.97 -32.23
CA MET A 421 -8.37 -6.04 -33.33
C MET A 421 -7.09 -5.65 -34.08
N GLN A 422 -6.00 -5.36 -33.37
CA GLN A 422 -4.69 -5.07 -33.98
C GLN A 422 -4.19 -6.27 -34.80
N MET A 423 -4.33 -7.48 -34.25
CA MET A 423 -4.01 -8.71 -34.97
C MET A 423 -4.86 -8.85 -36.25
N ALA A 424 -6.16 -8.55 -36.15
CA ALA A 424 -7.09 -8.63 -37.27
C ALA A 424 -6.75 -7.62 -38.38
N ASP A 425 -6.34 -6.41 -38.00
CA ASP A 425 -5.89 -5.36 -38.93
C ASP A 425 -4.57 -5.75 -39.60
N ALA A 426 -3.60 -6.28 -38.85
CA ALA A 426 -2.34 -6.79 -39.42
C ALA A 426 -2.59 -7.94 -40.41
N TYR A 427 -3.47 -8.89 -40.04
CA TYR A 427 -3.82 -10.04 -40.85
C TYR A 427 -4.50 -9.62 -42.16
N LYS A 428 -5.49 -8.73 -42.09
CA LYS A 428 -6.12 -8.14 -43.27
C LYS A 428 -5.14 -7.34 -44.12
N GLY A 429 -4.31 -6.53 -43.47
CA GLY A 429 -3.32 -5.67 -44.12
C GLY A 429 -2.39 -6.48 -45.01
N TYR A 430 -1.83 -7.58 -44.48
CA TYR A 430 -0.97 -8.47 -45.25
C TYR A 430 -1.72 -9.18 -46.38
N LEU A 431 -2.88 -9.79 -46.09
CA LEU A 431 -3.64 -10.57 -47.07
C LEU A 431 -4.30 -9.73 -48.17
N SER A 432 -4.51 -8.43 -47.94
CA SER A 432 -4.99 -7.52 -48.98
C SER A 432 -3.99 -7.36 -50.14
N LYS A 433 -2.70 -7.51 -49.85
CA LYS A 433 -1.60 -7.41 -50.83
C LYS A 433 -1.14 -8.78 -51.33
N ASN A 434 -1.30 -9.82 -50.51
CA ASN A 434 -0.77 -11.15 -50.76
C ASN A 434 -1.89 -12.20 -50.74
N LYS A 435 -2.25 -12.72 -51.91
CA LYS A 435 -3.22 -13.83 -52.00
C LYS A 435 -2.57 -15.12 -51.49
N LYS A 436 -3.19 -15.76 -50.50
CA LYS A 436 -2.69 -16.95 -49.83
C LYS A 436 -3.74 -18.05 -49.76
N ASN A 437 -3.31 -19.29 -49.84
CA ASN A 437 -4.17 -20.45 -49.63
C ASN A 437 -4.48 -20.63 -48.13
N ILE A 438 -5.34 -21.60 -47.79
CA ILE A 438 -5.81 -21.77 -46.42
C ILE A 438 -4.70 -22.14 -45.43
N ASP A 439 -3.70 -22.90 -45.84
CA ASP A 439 -2.63 -23.35 -44.95
C ASP A 439 -1.58 -22.25 -44.75
N GLU A 440 -1.27 -21.49 -45.80
CA GLU A 440 -0.51 -20.25 -45.69
C GLU A 440 -1.20 -19.24 -44.77
N LYS A 441 -2.52 -19.06 -44.89
CA LYS A 441 -3.30 -18.16 -44.02
C LYS A 441 -3.23 -18.55 -42.55
N LYS A 442 -3.30 -19.85 -42.24
CA LYS A 442 -3.09 -20.34 -40.86
C LYS A 442 -1.70 -20.02 -40.34
N GLU A 443 -0.68 -20.10 -41.19
CA GLU A 443 0.69 -19.76 -40.82
C GLU A 443 0.85 -18.24 -40.57
N VAL A 444 0.26 -17.40 -41.42
CA VAL A 444 0.17 -15.94 -41.19
C VAL A 444 -0.50 -15.64 -39.85
N PHE A 445 -1.63 -16.29 -39.57
CA PHE A 445 -2.34 -16.12 -38.29
C PHE A 445 -1.46 -16.50 -37.09
N LYS A 446 -0.77 -17.66 -37.15
CA LYS A 446 0.16 -18.10 -36.08
C LYS A 446 1.31 -17.12 -35.86
N LEU A 447 1.86 -16.56 -36.93
CA LEU A 447 2.94 -15.56 -36.85
C LEU A 447 2.46 -14.28 -36.18
N ILE A 448 1.29 -13.77 -36.55
CA ILE A 448 0.72 -12.56 -35.96
C ILE A 448 0.35 -12.79 -34.49
N LEU A 449 -0.26 -13.93 -34.17
CA LEU A 449 -0.54 -14.32 -32.79
C LEU A 449 0.74 -14.44 -31.96
N SER A 450 1.81 -15.01 -32.52
CA SER A 450 3.10 -15.05 -31.82
C SER A 450 3.66 -13.64 -31.61
N ARG A 451 3.56 -12.79 -32.63
CA ARG A 451 4.04 -11.40 -32.61
C ARG A 451 3.29 -10.52 -31.63
N SER A 452 2.01 -10.79 -31.34
CA SER A 452 1.29 -10.07 -30.30
C SER A 452 1.84 -10.38 -28.91
N MET A 453 2.56 -11.50 -28.71
CA MET A 453 3.12 -11.90 -27.42
C MET A 453 4.65 -11.76 -27.32
N MET A 454 5.39 -11.77 -28.43
CA MET A 454 6.85 -11.68 -28.44
C MET A 454 7.41 -10.82 -29.58
N SER A 455 8.69 -10.48 -29.53
CA SER A 455 9.33 -9.64 -30.57
C SER A 455 9.33 -10.30 -31.94
N SER A 456 9.49 -9.52 -33.03
CA SER A 456 9.60 -10.08 -34.38
C SER A 456 10.76 -11.05 -34.52
N GLN A 457 11.90 -10.76 -33.89
CA GLN A 457 13.07 -11.64 -33.92
C GLN A 457 12.77 -12.96 -33.22
N GLU A 458 12.24 -12.91 -31.99
CA GLU A 458 11.90 -14.10 -31.22
C GLU A 458 10.79 -14.92 -31.90
N THR A 459 9.84 -14.26 -32.55
CA THR A 459 8.79 -14.92 -33.33
C THR A 459 9.40 -15.73 -34.48
N LEU A 460 10.34 -15.15 -35.24
CA LEU A 460 11.00 -15.85 -36.35
C LEU A 460 11.89 -17.00 -35.89
N GLU A 461 12.54 -16.86 -34.74
CA GLU A 461 13.38 -17.92 -34.16
C GLU A 461 12.55 -19.12 -33.67
N ASN A 462 11.34 -18.88 -33.18
CA ASN A 462 10.43 -19.92 -32.69
C ASN A 462 9.43 -20.41 -33.75
N ALA A 463 9.32 -19.74 -34.90
CA ALA A 463 8.40 -20.12 -35.95
C ALA A 463 8.90 -21.34 -36.72
N ASN A 464 8.16 -22.44 -36.65
CA ASN A 464 8.30 -23.57 -37.55
C ASN A 464 7.54 -23.25 -38.85
N LEU A 465 8.19 -22.53 -39.76
CA LEU A 465 7.62 -22.15 -41.06
C LEU A 465 7.53 -23.36 -41.99
N GLU A 466 6.34 -23.68 -42.49
CA GLU A 466 6.09 -24.79 -43.43
C GLU A 466 5.72 -24.27 -44.82
N TYR A 467 4.95 -23.19 -44.88
CA TYR A 467 4.36 -22.64 -46.10
C TYR A 467 4.92 -21.27 -46.49
N LEU A 468 5.39 -20.46 -45.55
CA LEU A 468 5.95 -19.13 -45.83
C LEU A 468 7.47 -19.16 -45.87
N SER A 469 8.06 -18.41 -46.80
CA SER A 469 9.49 -18.14 -46.74
C SER A 469 9.82 -17.19 -45.58
N LYS A 470 11.06 -17.23 -45.09
CA LYS A 470 11.51 -16.32 -44.02
C LYS A 470 11.27 -14.84 -44.35
N LYS A 471 11.46 -14.46 -45.62
CA LYS A 471 11.21 -13.09 -46.10
C LYS A 471 9.73 -12.72 -46.03
N GLU A 472 8.83 -13.64 -46.38
CA GLU A 472 7.40 -13.43 -46.25
C GLU A 472 6.98 -13.37 -44.77
N ALA A 473 7.57 -14.19 -43.91
CA ALA A 473 7.34 -14.12 -42.47
C ALA A 473 7.79 -12.76 -41.89
N GLU A 474 8.96 -12.26 -42.28
CA GLU A 474 9.42 -10.90 -41.91
C GLU A 474 8.44 -9.83 -42.40
N GLU A 475 7.91 -9.97 -43.61
CA GLU A 475 6.90 -9.07 -44.15
C GLU A 475 5.60 -9.13 -43.33
N VAL A 476 5.09 -10.32 -43.00
CA VAL A 476 3.90 -10.51 -42.14
C VAL A 476 4.07 -9.76 -40.82
N LEU A 477 5.21 -9.95 -40.16
CA LEU A 477 5.49 -9.35 -38.85
C LEU A 477 5.59 -7.82 -38.90
N SER A 478 5.89 -7.25 -40.06
CA SER A 478 5.94 -5.79 -40.26
C SER A 478 4.55 -5.13 -40.29
N PHE A 479 3.46 -5.90 -40.44
CA PHE A 479 2.09 -5.37 -40.39
C PHE A 479 1.58 -5.20 -38.96
N TYR A 480 2.24 -5.78 -37.96
CA TYR A 480 1.92 -5.62 -36.54
C TYR A 480 2.89 -4.64 -35.89
N ASN A 481 2.44 -3.40 -35.70
CA ASN A 481 3.30 -2.28 -35.26
C ASN A 481 3.40 -2.13 -33.74
N ASP A 482 2.50 -2.77 -32.99
CA ASP A 482 2.42 -2.58 -31.55
C ASP A 482 3.47 -3.39 -30.77
N THR A 483 3.73 -2.94 -29.55
CA THR A 483 4.61 -3.63 -28.61
C THR A 483 3.98 -4.97 -28.21
N PRO A 484 4.75 -6.07 -28.18
CA PRO A 484 4.21 -7.36 -27.73
C PRO A 484 3.68 -7.28 -26.29
N GLN A 485 2.53 -7.90 -26.06
CA GLN A 485 1.82 -8.03 -24.80
C GLN A 485 1.69 -9.54 -24.45
N PRO A 486 2.64 -10.11 -23.69
CA PRO A 486 2.58 -11.52 -23.30
C PRO A 486 1.41 -11.80 -22.34
N LEU A 487 0.86 -13.02 -22.41
CA LEU A 487 -0.26 -13.45 -21.56
C LEU A 487 0.11 -13.44 -20.07
N ILE A 488 -0.77 -12.87 -19.25
CA ILE A 488 -0.65 -12.89 -17.79
C ILE A 488 -1.29 -14.16 -17.24
N VAL A 489 -0.46 -15.10 -16.78
CA VAL A 489 -0.92 -16.36 -16.18
C VAL A 489 -0.82 -16.30 -14.66
N LYS A 490 -1.95 -16.43 -13.96
CA LYS A 490 -1.98 -16.58 -12.50
C LYS A 490 -1.58 -18.00 -12.12
N GLN A 491 -0.46 -18.17 -11.42
CA GLN A 491 -0.09 -19.48 -10.89
C GLN A 491 -1.10 -19.90 -9.81
N SER A 492 -1.82 -21.00 -10.03
CA SER A 492 -2.59 -21.63 -8.95
C SER A 492 -1.61 -22.27 -7.97
N ALA A 493 -1.65 -21.87 -6.70
CA ALA A 493 -0.92 -22.58 -5.65
C ALA A 493 -1.34 -24.05 -5.66
N LYS A 494 -0.38 -24.95 -5.83
CA LYS A 494 -0.58 -26.40 -5.69
C LYS A 494 -0.78 -26.79 -4.23
#